data_AF-K1PPG5-F1
#
_entry.id   AF-K1PPG5-F1
#
_cell.length_a   1.000
_cell.length_b   1.000
_cell.length_c   1.000
_cell.angle_alpha   90.00
_cell.angle_beta   90.00
_cell.angle_gamma   90.00
#
_symmetry.space_group_name_H-M   'P 1'
#
loop_
_entity.id
_entity.type
_entity.pdbx_description
1 polymer ?
#
loop_
_entity_poly.entity_id
_entity_poly.type
_entity_poly.pdbx_seq_one_letter_code
_entity_poly.pdbx_strand_id
1 'polypeptide(L)'
;MKILRPGSSEVKSGDSYMDAESPNPNAKLYKKCHYTSHHEKLYEEVSQSGKGRRATLPNVAMAVGHLATSLTTKDMHGHEDCIATIPPEITIEDEKRWAAECIVELQSDDRPLVISHFTSDGDSAAASGASEKQGHMIENLKDLRHFFDSQRKQTAKSPFSSDMFPGRTKAMRESMQRSFVLDLKLRCRTEYENSKITTPETYL
;
A
#
# COMPACT_ATOMS: atom_id res chain seq x y z
N MET A 1 -12.40 -43.31 37.68
CA MET A 1 -12.04 -41.88 37.77
C MET A 1 -12.58 -41.20 36.51
N LYS A 2 -13.69 -40.46 36.63
CA LYS A 2 -14.31 -39.73 35.52
C LYS A 2 -13.67 -38.34 35.48
N ILE A 3 -13.14 -37.93 34.33
CA ILE A 3 -12.73 -36.55 34.08
C ILE A 3 -13.54 -36.03 32.90
N LEU A 4 -14.15 -34.88 33.16
CA LEU A 4 -15.29 -34.28 32.47
C LEU A 4 -14.90 -33.62 31.15
N ARG A 5 -15.80 -33.68 30.16
CA ARG A 5 -15.74 -32.83 28.95
C ARG A 5 -16.13 -31.39 29.33
N PRO A 6 -15.38 -30.35 28.93
CA PRO A 6 -15.87 -28.98 29.00
C PRO A 6 -16.97 -28.76 27.95
N GLY A 7 -18.01 -28.06 28.37
CA GLY A 7 -19.25 -27.85 27.64
C GLY A 7 -19.15 -26.92 26.44
N SER A 8 -20.18 -27.03 25.62
CA SER A 8 -20.53 -26.16 24.50
C SER A 8 -20.72 -24.70 24.96
N SER A 9 -19.85 -23.81 24.49
CA SER A 9 -20.13 -22.38 24.41
C SER A 9 -20.01 -21.95 22.95
N GLU A 10 -21.13 -21.51 22.38
CA GLU A 10 -21.20 -20.87 21.07
C GLU A 10 -20.25 -19.68 21.02
N VAL A 11 -19.17 -19.80 20.26
CA VAL A 11 -18.29 -18.67 19.94
C VAL A 11 -18.93 -17.91 18.78
N LYS A 12 -19.59 -16.81 19.10
CA LYS A 12 -20.03 -15.82 18.11
C LYS A 12 -18.78 -15.21 17.48
N SER A 13 -18.59 -15.44 16.18
CA SER A 13 -17.63 -14.74 15.34
C SER A 13 -18.04 -13.26 15.24
N GLY A 14 -17.36 -12.42 16.03
CA GLY A 14 -17.38 -10.97 15.88
C GLY A 14 -16.08 -10.52 15.23
N ASP A 15 -16.14 -10.24 13.93
CA ASP A 15 -15.10 -9.52 13.21
C ASP A 15 -15.07 -8.06 13.68
N SER A 16 -13.95 -7.61 14.24
CA SER A 16 -13.44 -6.25 14.06
C SER A 16 -12.01 -6.12 14.57
N TYR A 17 -11.06 -6.44 13.70
CA TYR A 17 -9.69 -5.94 13.84
C TYR A 17 -9.73 -4.43 13.51
N MET A 18 -9.86 -3.60 14.54
CA MET A 18 -9.67 -2.16 14.41
C MET A 18 -8.17 -1.90 14.42
N ASP A 19 -7.67 -1.34 13.32
CA ASP A 19 -6.34 -0.75 13.25
C ASP A 19 -6.19 0.24 14.41
N ALA A 20 -5.24 -0.03 15.31
CA ALA A 20 -4.87 0.89 16.37
C ALA A 20 -4.11 2.06 15.72
N GLU A 21 -4.85 3.01 15.15
CA GLU A 21 -4.31 4.33 14.84
C GLU A 21 -3.77 4.95 16.13
N SER A 22 -2.49 5.30 16.10
CA SER A 22 -1.85 6.08 17.17
C SER A 22 -2.71 7.32 17.47
N PRO A 23 -3.04 7.63 18.73
CA PRO A 23 -4.00 8.69 19.03
C PRO A 23 -3.44 10.04 18.58
N ASN A 24 -4.02 10.59 17.51
CA ASN A 24 -3.76 11.96 17.08
C ASN A 24 -4.16 12.92 18.23
N PRO A 25 -3.23 13.69 18.82
CA PRO A 25 -3.52 14.58 19.93
C PRO A 25 -4.50 15.71 19.58
N ASN A 26 -4.81 15.93 18.29
CA ASN A 26 -5.79 16.91 17.82
C ASN A 26 -7.24 16.37 17.71
N ALA A 27 -7.49 15.08 17.96
CA ALA A 27 -8.82 14.49 17.84
C ALA A 27 -9.88 15.08 18.82
N LYS A 28 -9.44 15.83 19.84
CA LYS A 28 -10.35 16.48 20.80
C LYS A 28 -10.96 17.80 20.30
N LEU A 29 -10.46 18.41 19.22
CA LEU A 29 -10.99 19.70 18.75
C LEU A 29 -12.25 19.59 17.87
N TYR A 30 -12.51 18.43 17.27
CA TYR A 30 -13.53 18.28 16.21
C TYR A 30 -14.87 17.68 16.68
N LYS A 31 -15.08 17.49 18.00
CA LYS A 31 -16.29 16.84 18.53
C LYS A 31 -17.55 17.73 18.65
N LYS A 32 -17.55 18.94 18.08
CA LYS A 32 -18.70 19.87 18.10
C LYS A 32 -19.24 20.24 16.71
N CYS A 33 -18.84 19.55 15.64
CA CYS A 33 -19.41 19.78 14.32
C CYS A 33 -20.68 18.93 14.15
N HIS A 34 -21.86 19.56 14.27
CA HIS A 34 -23.16 18.94 13.96
C HIS A 34 -23.50 18.96 12.46
N TYR A 35 -22.55 19.37 11.62
CA TYR A 35 -22.75 19.39 10.17
C TYR A 35 -22.83 17.95 9.65
N THR A 36 -23.98 17.61 9.08
CA THR A 36 -24.18 16.38 8.30
C THR A 36 -24.51 16.83 6.89
N SER A 37 -23.68 16.47 5.90
CA SER A 37 -24.00 16.71 4.50
C SER A 37 -24.92 15.58 4.00
N HIS A 38 -25.76 15.90 3.02
CA HIS A 38 -26.48 14.88 2.27
C HIS A 38 -25.49 14.06 1.42
N HIS A 39 -25.75 12.76 1.29
CA HIS A 39 -24.98 11.89 0.40
C HIS A 39 -25.35 12.19 -1.05
N GLU A 40 -24.56 13.03 -1.70
CA GLU A 40 -24.68 13.31 -3.14
C GLU A 40 -23.80 12.34 -3.94
N LYS A 41 -24.30 11.84 -5.09
CA LYS A 41 -23.48 11.06 -6.02
C LYS A 41 -22.46 11.99 -6.70
N LEU A 42 -21.18 11.62 -6.68
CA LEU A 42 -20.07 12.37 -7.32
C LEU A 42 -20.05 12.29 -8.86
N TYR A 43 -20.98 11.56 -9.45
CA TYR A 43 -21.08 11.35 -10.89
C TYR A 43 -22.53 11.22 -11.31
N GLU A 44 -22.79 11.59 -12.55
CA GLU A 44 -24.04 11.28 -13.24
C GLU A 44 -23.84 10.03 -14.10
N GLU A 45 -24.75 9.06 -13.95
CA GLU A 45 -24.76 7.88 -14.80
C GLU A 45 -25.33 8.25 -16.16
N VAL A 46 -24.55 8.06 -17.24
CA VAL A 46 -25.04 8.29 -18.60
C VAL A 46 -26.10 7.23 -18.91
N SER A 47 -27.30 7.68 -19.29
CA SER A 47 -28.39 6.77 -19.64
C SER A 47 -28.03 5.99 -20.92
N GLN A 48 -28.08 4.67 -20.84
CA GLN A 48 -27.87 3.77 -21.98
C GLN A 48 -28.89 2.64 -21.96
N SER A 49 -29.33 2.21 -23.14
CA SER A 49 -30.36 1.18 -23.32
C SER A 49 -29.84 -0.27 -23.25
N GLY A 50 -28.55 -0.48 -22.94
CA GLY A 50 -27.90 -1.79 -22.96
C GLY A 50 -27.45 -2.32 -21.58
N LYS A 51 -27.18 -3.63 -21.49
CA LYS A 51 -26.50 -4.24 -20.34
C LYS A 51 -24.98 -4.07 -20.48
N GLY A 52 -24.33 -3.47 -19.49
CA GLY A 52 -22.89 -3.24 -19.47
C GLY A 52 -22.47 -2.26 -18.38
N ARG A 53 -21.17 -2.02 -18.22
CA ARG A 53 -20.65 -0.95 -17.35
C ARG A 53 -21.15 0.40 -17.90
N ARG A 54 -21.84 1.17 -17.05
CA ARG A 54 -22.33 2.51 -17.43
C ARG A 54 -21.17 3.48 -17.44
N ALA A 55 -21.07 4.26 -18.51
CA ALA A 55 -20.18 5.41 -18.52
C ALA A 55 -20.69 6.43 -17.48
N THR A 56 -19.76 6.98 -16.70
CA THR A 56 -20.05 7.98 -15.67
C THR A 56 -19.44 9.31 -16.09
N LEU A 57 -20.23 10.37 -16.06
CA LEU A 57 -19.71 11.73 -16.18
C LEU A 57 -19.45 12.27 -14.77
N PRO A 58 -18.28 12.89 -14.51
CA PRO A 58 -18.05 13.60 -13.26
C PRO A 58 -19.18 14.64 -13.08
N ASN A 59 -19.76 14.72 -11.89
CA ASN A 59 -20.76 15.75 -11.63
C ASN A 59 -20.11 17.13 -11.62
N VAL A 60 -20.92 18.19 -11.76
CA VAL A 60 -20.43 19.58 -11.76
C VAL A 60 -19.64 19.89 -10.47
N ALA A 61 -19.98 19.28 -9.34
CA ALA A 61 -19.26 19.46 -8.08
C ALA A 61 -17.84 18.86 -8.09
N MET A 62 -17.61 17.72 -8.76
CA MET A 62 -16.28 17.16 -9.02
C MET A 62 -15.51 18.02 -10.03
N ALA A 63 -16.17 18.51 -11.08
CA ALA A 63 -15.53 19.41 -12.04
C ALA A 63 -15.12 20.74 -11.38
N VAL A 64 -15.96 21.32 -10.54
CA VAL A 64 -15.67 22.50 -9.72
C VAL A 64 -14.67 22.18 -8.62
N GLY A 65 -14.72 20.99 -8.03
CA GLY A 65 -13.72 20.50 -7.09
C GLY A 65 -12.34 20.37 -7.74
N HIS A 66 -12.24 19.91 -8.99
CA HIS A 66 -11.01 19.91 -9.78
C HIS A 66 -10.54 21.32 -10.16
N LEU A 67 -11.45 22.28 -10.32
CA LEU A 67 -11.10 23.70 -10.50
C LEU A 67 -10.68 24.36 -9.17
N ALA A 68 -11.23 23.95 -8.03
CA ALA A 68 -10.93 24.54 -6.72
C ALA A 68 -9.82 23.81 -5.95
N THR A 69 -9.46 22.60 -6.36
CA THR A 69 -8.29 21.86 -5.89
C THR A 69 -7.21 21.93 -6.96
N SER A 70 -5.95 22.00 -6.54
CA SER A 70 -4.75 22.22 -7.36
C SER A 70 -4.44 21.09 -8.36
N LEU A 71 -5.43 20.30 -8.78
CA LEU A 71 -5.34 19.20 -9.73
C LEU A 71 -5.70 19.63 -11.17
N THR A 72 -6.05 20.89 -11.40
CA THR A 72 -6.06 21.46 -12.75
C THR A 72 -4.88 22.41 -12.93
N THR A 73 -4.22 22.34 -14.09
CA THR A 73 -3.04 23.11 -14.46
C THR A 73 -3.30 24.62 -14.59
N LYS A 74 -4.52 25.11 -14.35
CA LYS A 74 -4.90 26.52 -14.52
C LYS A 74 -4.79 27.38 -13.28
N ASP A 75 -4.77 26.79 -12.08
CA ASP A 75 -4.66 27.56 -10.82
C ASP A 75 -3.28 27.46 -10.14
N MET A 76 -2.25 27.09 -10.91
CA MET A 76 -0.83 27.34 -10.59
C MET A 76 -0.41 28.77 -10.98
N HIS A 77 -1.34 29.65 -11.33
CA HIS A 77 -1.06 31.07 -11.58
C HIS A 77 -1.14 31.87 -10.27
N GLY A 78 -0.10 31.76 -9.44
CA GLY A 78 -0.04 32.51 -8.19
C GLY A 78 1.28 32.41 -7.43
N HIS A 79 2.26 31.68 -7.95
CA HIS A 79 3.59 31.64 -7.38
C HIS A 79 4.58 31.93 -8.51
N GLU A 80 4.96 33.21 -8.64
CA GLU A 80 5.81 33.72 -9.72
C GLU A 80 7.16 32.97 -9.81
N ASP A 81 7.56 32.29 -8.72
CA ASP A 81 8.77 31.48 -8.63
C ASP A 81 8.49 29.98 -8.43
N CYS A 82 7.36 29.44 -8.94
CA CYS A 82 7.03 28.02 -8.74
C CYS A 82 7.84 27.14 -9.70
N ILE A 83 9.06 26.83 -9.27
CA ILE A 83 10.00 25.95 -9.97
C ILE A 83 9.53 24.48 -10.01
N ALA A 84 8.51 24.12 -9.24
CA ALA A 84 7.94 22.77 -9.18
C ALA A 84 6.94 22.48 -10.32
N THR A 85 7.14 23.08 -11.50
CA THR A 85 6.36 22.73 -12.70
C THR A 85 7.12 21.65 -13.47
N ILE A 86 6.71 20.40 -13.29
CA ILE A 86 7.22 19.28 -14.08
C ILE A 86 6.56 19.35 -15.48
N PRO A 87 7.34 19.38 -16.58
CA PRO A 87 6.79 19.32 -17.94
C PRO A 87 5.86 18.10 -18.12
N PRO A 88 4.77 18.22 -18.89
CA PRO A 88 3.80 17.14 -19.06
C PRO A 88 4.38 15.89 -19.72
N GLU A 89 5.54 15.99 -20.38
CA GLU A 89 6.26 14.87 -20.97
C GLU A 89 7.06 14.05 -19.94
N ILE A 90 7.29 14.58 -18.74
CA ILE A 90 8.04 13.90 -17.68
C ILE A 90 7.06 13.08 -16.83
N THR A 91 7.33 11.78 -16.74
CA THR A 91 6.55 10.86 -15.90
C THR A 91 7.02 10.99 -14.45
N ILE A 92 6.09 11.30 -13.54
CA ILE A 92 6.37 11.40 -12.10
C ILE A 92 6.78 10.04 -11.50
N GLU A 93 6.31 8.95 -12.10
CA GLU A 93 6.56 7.56 -11.66
C GLU A 93 7.87 6.96 -12.21
N ASP A 94 8.80 7.77 -12.74
CA ASP A 94 10.12 7.28 -13.17
C ASP A 94 11.06 7.10 -11.96
N GLU A 95 10.84 5.99 -11.25
CA GLU A 95 11.59 5.62 -10.06
C GLU A 95 13.10 5.45 -10.31
N LYS A 96 13.50 5.12 -11.54
CA LYS A 96 14.92 5.01 -11.88
C LYS A 96 15.54 6.41 -11.94
N ARG A 97 14.86 7.34 -12.61
CA ARG A 97 15.32 8.71 -12.80
C ARG A 97 15.41 9.47 -11.49
N TRP A 98 14.35 9.50 -10.67
CA TRP A 98 14.38 10.29 -9.43
C TRP A 98 15.48 9.80 -8.47
N ALA A 99 15.71 8.48 -8.40
CA ALA A 99 16.74 7.90 -7.55
C ALA A 99 18.14 8.30 -8.02
N ALA A 100 18.36 8.36 -9.34
CA ALA A 100 19.60 8.88 -9.91
C ALA A 100 19.78 10.39 -9.62
N GLU A 101 18.73 11.19 -9.74
CA GLU A 101 18.76 12.62 -9.41
C GLU A 101 19.12 12.86 -7.93
N CYS A 102 18.52 12.10 -7.00
CA CYS A 102 18.89 12.16 -5.58
C CYS A 102 20.37 11.81 -5.32
N ILE A 103 20.92 10.81 -6.03
CA ILE A 103 22.36 10.50 -5.93
C ILE A 103 23.22 11.66 -6.42
N VAL A 104 22.85 12.34 -7.51
CA VAL A 104 23.60 13.51 -7.99
C VAL A 104 23.67 14.58 -6.91
N GLU A 105 22.54 14.88 -6.28
CA GLU A 105 22.45 15.88 -5.23
C GLU A 105 23.32 15.50 -4.02
N LEU A 106 23.17 14.27 -3.50
CA LEU A 106 23.97 13.77 -2.38
C LEU A 106 25.48 13.72 -2.65
N GLN A 107 25.88 13.53 -3.90
CA GLN A 107 27.28 13.55 -4.31
C GLN A 107 27.83 14.95 -4.55
N SER A 108 26.96 15.96 -4.67
CA SER A 108 27.34 17.35 -4.89
C SER A 108 27.69 18.10 -3.59
N ASP A 109 27.44 17.48 -2.43
CA ASP A 109 27.80 18.02 -1.12
C ASP A 109 29.33 18.11 -0.92
N ASP A 110 29.77 19.06 -0.08
CA ASP A 110 31.18 19.22 0.31
C ASP A 110 31.81 17.94 0.87
N ARG A 111 30.97 17.03 1.39
CA ARG A 111 31.35 15.70 1.85
C ARG A 111 30.39 14.66 1.25
N PRO A 112 30.71 14.12 0.06
CA PRO A 112 29.83 13.20 -0.64
C PRO A 112 29.52 11.95 0.19
N LEU A 113 28.24 11.60 0.30
CA LEU A 113 27.80 10.37 0.94
C LEU A 113 27.80 9.22 -0.07
N VAL A 114 28.47 8.12 0.27
CA VAL A 114 28.42 6.87 -0.50
C VAL A 114 27.36 5.97 0.10
N ILE A 115 26.32 5.67 -0.68
CA ILE A 115 25.23 4.80 -0.28
C ILE A 115 25.64 3.35 -0.54
N SER A 116 25.65 2.53 0.51
CA SER A 116 25.95 1.09 0.40
C SER A 116 24.69 0.23 0.24
N HIS A 117 23.58 0.63 0.87
CA HIS A 117 22.34 -0.13 0.88
C HIS A 117 21.16 0.79 0.52
N PHE A 118 20.23 0.26 -0.27
CA PHE A 118 19.00 0.93 -0.68
C PHE A 118 17.82 0.03 -0.36
N THR A 119 16.82 0.53 0.36
CA THR A 119 15.60 -0.25 0.59
C THR A 119 14.52 0.19 -0.38
N SER A 120 13.99 -0.74 -1.18
CA SER A 120 12.94 -0.46 -2.16
C SER A 120 11.87 -1.55 -2.19
N ASP A 121 10.77 -1.22 -2.85
CA ASP A 121 9.73 -2.20 -3.15
C ASP A 121 10.23 -3.26 -4.14
N GLY A 122 9.49 -4.37 -4.25
CA GLY A 122 9.94 -5.58 -4.95
C GLY A 122 10.36 -5.36 -6.40
N ASP A 123 9.60 -4.52 -7.12
CA ASP A 123 9.67 -4.22 -8.54
C ASP A 123 10.29 -2.85 -8.86
N SER A 124 10.80 -2.15 -7.84
CA SER A 124 11.36 -0.81 -8.03
C SER A 124 12.66 -0.82 -8.83
N ALA A 125 12.76 0.11 -9.77
CA ALA A 125 13.98 0.37 -10.54
C ALA A 125 14.93 1.35 -9.84
N ALA A 126 14.54 1.91 -8.68
CA ALA A 126 15.27 2.98 -7.99
C ALA A 126 16.71 2.60 -7.64
N ALA A 127 16.93 1.42 -7.05
CA ALA A 127 18.28 0.98 -6.69
C ALA A 127 19.20 0.84 -7.91
N SER A 128 18.65 0.48 -9.07
CA SER A 128 19.42 0.39 -10.32
C SER A 128 19.85 1.77 -10.83
N GLY A 129 18.94 2.76 -10.81
CA GLY A 129 19.25 4.14 -11.20
C GLY A 129 20.26 4.78 -10.26
N ALA A 130 20.09 4.56 -8.95
CA ALA A 130 21.02 5.04 -7.94
C ALA A 130 22.43 4.43 -8.12
N SER A 131 22.52 3.12 -8.35
CA SER A 131 23.81 2.44 -8.57
C SER A 131 24.52 2.93 -9.83
N GLU A 132 23.78 3.09 -10.93
CA GLU A 132 24.31 3.59 -12.21
C GLU A 132 24.91 4.99 -12.04
N LYS A 133 24.22 5.87 -11.31
CA LYS A 133 24.70 7.24 -11.08
C LYS A 133 25.87 7.30 -10.10
N GLN A 134 25.83 6.51 -9.02
CA GLN A 134 26.88 6.53 -8.00
C GLN A 134 28.19 5.94 -8.53
N GLY A 135 28.15 5.07 -9.55
CA GLY A 135 29.31 4.36 -10.08
C GLY A 135 29.72 3.13 -9.27
N HIS A 136 28.93 2.79 -8.24
CA HIS A 136 29.11 1.61 -7.40
C HIS A 136 27.79 0.88 -7.24
N MET A 137 27.85 -0.45 -7.18
CA MET A 137 26.67 -1.27 -6.96
C MET A 137 26.15 -1.07 -5.53
N ILE A 138 24.91 -0.62 -5.42
CA ILE A 138 24.21 -0.46 -4.14
C ILE A 138 23.41 -1.73 -3.86
N GLU A 139 23.52 -2.28 -2.66
CA GLU A 139 22.76 -3.46 -2.27
C GLU A 139 21.27 -3.11 -2.12
N ASN A 140 20.41 -3.73 -2.94
CA ASN A 140 18.97 -3.50 -2.90
C ASN A 140 18.28 -4.40 -1.88
N LEU A 141 18.05 -3.87 -0.68
CA LEU A 141 17.24 -4.47 0.35
C LEU A 141 15.76 -4.35 -0.01
N LYS A 142 14.98 -5.41 0.23
CA LYS A 142 13.55 -5.43 -0.09
C LYS A 142 12.72 -5.01 1.13
N ASP A 143 11.73 -4.13 0.92
CA ASP A 143 10.74 -3.85 1.96
C ASP A 143 9.98 -5.15 2.28
N LEU A 144 10.17 -5.64 3.50
CA LEU A 144 9.55 -6.86 4.00
C LEU A 144 8.03 -6.78 3.98
N ARG A 145 7.43 -5.60 4.24
CA ARG A 145 5.97 -5.43 4.24
C ARG A 145 5.42 -5.73 2.86
N HIS A 146 5.97 -5.08 1.84
CA HIS A 146 5.56 -5.26 0.44
C HIS A 146 5.93 -6.66 -0.08
N PHE A 147 7.06 -7.22 0.34
CA PHE A 147 7.44 -8.59 0.02
C PHE A 147 6.40 -9.61 0.52
N PHE A 148 6.06 -9.57 1.82
CA PHE A 148 5.08 -10.50 2.39
C PHE A 148 3.66 -10.26 1.87
N ASP A 149 3.30 -9.02 1.51
CA ASP A 149 2.04 -8.74 0.83
C ASP A 149 2.02 -9.26 -0.61
N SER A 150 3.13 -9.18 -1.34
CA SER A 150 3.29 -9.79 -2.66
C SER A 150 3.15 -11.31 -2.56
N GLN A 151 3.83 -11.93 -1.59
CA GLN A 151 3.69 -13.36 -1.29
C GLN A 151 2.22 -13.73 -1.02
N ARG A 152 1.52 -12.98 -0.15
CA ARG A 152 0.09 -13.17 0.11
C ARG A 152 -0.73 -13.13 -1.18
N LYS A 153 -0.52 -12.12 -2.02
CA LYS A 153 -1.23 -11.96 -3.30
C LYS A 153 -0.97 -13.13 -4.26
N GLN A 154 0.27 -13.61 -4.34
CA GLN A 154 0.64 -14.74 -5.19
C GLN A 154 0.06 -16.06 -4.66
N THR A 155 0.14 -16.29 -3.36
CA THR A 155 -0.44 -17.49 -2.75
C THR A 155 -1.97 -17.49 -2.90
N ALA A 156 -2.64 -16.34 -2.80
CA ALA A 156 -4.07 -16.25 -3.07
C ALA A 156 -4.46 -16.61 -4.51
N LYS A 157 -3.56 -16.41 -5.49
CA LYS A 157 -3.77 -16.78 -6.90
C LYS A 157 -3.37 -18.22 -7.21
N SER A 158 -2.76 -18.93 -6.27
CA SER A 158 -2.25 -20.27 -6.50
C SER A 158 -3.41 -21.27 -6.71
N PRO A 159 -3.24 -22.27 -7.59
CA PRO A 159 -4.26 -23.26 -7.86
C PRO A 159 -4.35 -24.26 -6.70
N PHE A 160 -5.17 -23.95 -5.71
CA PHE A 160 -5.47 -24.88 -4.62
C PHE A 160 -6.51 -25.92 -5.05
N SER A 161 -6.42 -27.13 -4.48
CA SER A 161 -7.47 -28.14 -4.64
C SER A 161 -8.80 -27.64 -4.08
N SER A 162 -9.90 -28.00 -4.72
CA SER A 162 -11.26 -27.72 -4.23
C SER A 162 -11.53 -28.32 -2.86
N ASP A 163 -10.81 -29.38 -2.51
CA ASP A 163 -10.98 -30.14 -1.27
C ASP A 163 -10.14 -29.56 -0.12
N MET A 164 -9.19 -28.68 -0.43
CA MET A 164 -8.33 -28.04 0.57
C MET A 164 -9.11 -27.10 1.49
N PHE A 165 -10.17 -26.46 0.97
CA PHE A 165 -11.01 -25.52 1.72
C PHE A 165 -12.44 -26.05 1.80
N PRO A 166 -12.86 -26.69 2.91
CA PRO A 166 -14.16 -27.34 3.02
C PRO A 166 -15.30 -26.32 3.21
N GLY A 167 -16.19 -26.17 2.24
CA GLY A 167 -17.31 -25.24 2.36
C GLY A 167 -18.46 -25.55 1.42
N ARG A 168 -19.69 -25.35 1.91
CA ARG A 168 -20.91 -25.59 1.11
C ARG A 168 -21.07 -24.60 -0.04
N THR A 169 -20.59 -23.37 0.16
CA THR A 169 -20.69 -22.29 -0.84
C THR A 169 -19.31 -21.83 -1.27
N LYS A 170 -19.22 -21.23 -2.47
CA LYS A 170 -17.99 -20.60 -2.97
C LYS A 170 -17.44 -19.55 -2.00
N ALA A 171 -18.31 -18.70 -1.45
CA ALA A 171 -17.93 -17.65 -0.50
C ALA A 171 -17.28 -18.21 0.77
N MET A 172 -17.79 -19.33 1.31
CA MET A 172 -17.16 -19.98 2.47
C MET A 172 -15.76 -20.49 2.14
N ARG A 173 -15.60 -21.13 0.98
CA ARG A 173 -14.30 -21.64 0.49
C ARG A 173 -13.29 -20.51 0.30
N GLU A 174 -13.70 -19.42 -0.35
CA GLU A 174 -12.88 -18.22 -0.51
C GLU A 174 -12.54 -17.56 0.82
N SER A 175 -13.45 -17.58 1.80
CA SER A 175 -13.18 -17.05 3.14
C SER A 175 -12.06 -17.83 3.84
N MET A 176 -12.13 -19.18 3.83
CA MET A 176 -11.07 -20.00 4.40
C MET A 176 -9.75 -19.86 3.65
N GLN A 177 -9.79 -19.77 2.32
CA GLN A 177 -8.60 -19.49 1.53
C GLN A 177 -7.96 -18.16 1.94
N ARG A 178 -8.76 -17.09 2.11
CA ARG A 178 -8.25 -15.79 2.58
C ARG A 178 -7.59 -15.91 3.96
N SER A 179 -8.22 -16.59 4.90
CA SER A 179 -7.65 -16.82 6.24
C SER A 179 -6.35 -17.62 6.18
N PHE A 180 -6.30 -18.68 5.37
CA PHE A 180 -5.10 -19.50 5.18
C PHE A 180 -3.94 -18.69 4.60
N VAL A 181 -4.19 -17.90 3.55
CA VAL A 181 -3.16 -17.08 2.90
C VAL A 181 -2.62 -16.01 3.88
N LEU A 182 -3.48 -15.45 4.74
CA LEU A 182 -3.07 -14.51 5.79
C LEU A 182 -2.22 -15.19 6.87
N ASP A 183 -2.65 -16.36 7.35
CA ASP A 183 -1.90 -17.16 8.34
C ASP A 183 -0.52 -17.55 7.81
N LEU A 184 -0.46 -18.00 6.55
CA LEU A 184 0.80 -18.35 5.89
C LEU A 184 1.73 -17.14 5.77
N LYS A 185 1.21 -15.96 5.36
CA LYS A 185 1.99 -14.71 5.34
C LYS A 185 2.59 -14.43 6.72
N LEU A 186 1.76 -14.51 7.78
CA LEU A 186 2.19 -14.20 9.14
C LEU A 186 3.28 -15.16 9.61
N ARG A 187 3.10 -16.47 9.39
CA ARG A 187 4.11 -17.49 9.72
C ARG A 187 5.42 -17.26 8.97
N CYS A 188 5.38 -17.06 7.65
CA CYS A 188 6.58 -16.79 6.88
C CYS A 188 7.33 -15.55 7.39
N ARG A 189 6.60 -14.50 7.77
CA ARG A 189 7.19 -13.30 8.37
C ARG A 189 7.84 -13.60 9.72
N THR A 190 7.13 -14.27 10.62
CA THR A 190 7.65 -14.62 11.95
C THR A 190 8.89 -15.50 11.85
N GLU A 191 8.90 -16.53 10.99
CA GLU A 191 10.07 -17.39 10.80
C GLU A 191 11.27 -16.61 10.24
N TYR A 192 11.02 -15.71 9.29
CA TYR A 192 12.07 -14.85 8.76
C TYR A 192 12.64 -13.91 9.83
N GLU A 193 11.80 -13.28 10.64
CA GLU A 193 12.24 -12.43 11.76
C GLU A 193 13.02 -13.25 12.81
N ASN A 194 12.58 -14.47 13.13
CA ASN A 194 13.28 -15.38 14.04
C ASN A 194 14.66 -15.82 13.51
N SER A 195 14.80 -16.03 12.19
CA SER A 195 16.08 -16.37 11.58
C SER A 195 17.14 -15.27 11.72
N LYS A 196 16.72 -14.00 11.88
CA LYS A 196 17.65 -12.88 12.13
C LYS A 196 18.17 -12.83 13.55
N ILE A 197 17.41 -13.34 14.52
CA ILE A 197 17.80 -13.37 15.94
C ILE A 197 18.81 -14.50 16.19
N THR A 198 18.83 -15.52 15.33
CA THR A 198 19.64 -16.74 15.51
C THR A 198 20.97 -16.73 14.77
N THR A 199 21.28 -15.68 14.00
CA THR A 199 22.66 -15.48 13.49
C THR A 199 23.55 -15.01 14.64
N PRO A 200 24.54 -15.80 15.09
CA PRO A 200 25.51 -15.32 16.06
C PRO A 200 26.27 -14.15 15.45
N GLU A 201 26.52 -13.10 16.24
CA GLU A 201 27.64 -12.21 16.03
C GLU A 201 28.94 -13.03 16.07
N THR A 202 29.28 -13.65 14.95
CA THR A 202 30.59 -14.24 14.73
C THR A 202 31.08 -13.71 13.40
N TYR A 203 31.64 -12.50 13.41
CA TYR A 203 32.89 -12.21 12.72
C TYR A 203 33.63 -11.11 13.49
N LEU A 204 34.89 -11.42 13.77
CA LEU A 204 35.96 -10.61 14.35
C LEU A 204 36.23 -9.32 13.55
#